data_AF-E2SJU0-F1
#
_entry.id   AF-E2SJU0-F1
#
_cell.length_a   1.000
_cell.length_b   1.000
_cell.length_c   1.000
_cell.angle_alpha   90.00
_cell.angle_beta   90.00
_cell.angle_gamma   90.00
#
_symmetry.space_group_name_H-M   'P 1'
#
loop_
_entity.id
_entity.type
_entity.pdbx_description
1 polymer ?
#
loop_
_entity_poly.entity_id
_entity_poly.type
_entity_poly.pdbx_seq_one_letter_code
_entity_poly.pdbx_strand_id
1 'polypeptide(L)'
;MKINLLHYYYVSGQYVHMLSLIDELEAIFIHEKNDIRLLDTYNYVVILLSDIDRKTEYVYLSKIKELIKKKHYPNVKIGETHSNLGTAYYLMEDYEKALYHYQKMLEFYDEFFIMNYIYMADCQNRLNRKINIPRLSDTNLRKSPINLRVMYKYFTLPDTVPAFVKQNYIFKKVLPFLYDDEVIDIFRYEVSRLIELTSQYKQLHVFDMKIRENKANIS
;
A
#
# COMPACT_ATOMS: atom_id res chain seq x y z
N MET A 1 24.37 7.42 3.40
CA MET A 1 23.70 8.71 3.12
C MET A 1 22.61 8.89 4.15
N LYS A 2 22.52 10.06 4.80
CA LYS A 2 21.68 10.30 5.98
C LYS A 2 20.20 9.89 5.82
N ILE A 3 19.63 9.92 4.61
CA ILE A 3 18.26 9.46 4.31
C ILE A 3 17.98 8.02 4.82
N ASN A 4 18.95 7.10 4.75
CA ASN A 4 18.75 5.73 5.22
C ASN A 4 18.54 5.64 6.75
N LEU A 5 18.95 6.66 7.50
CA LEU A 5 18.71 6.74 8.94
C LEU A 5 17.25 7.06 9.27
N LEU A 6 16.47 7.63 8.33
CA LEU A 6 15.05 7.91 8.54
C LEU A 6 14.29 6.61 8.84
N HIS A 7 14.51 5.58 8.02
CA HIS A 7 13.88 4.28 8.23
C HIS A 7 14.35 3.62 9.54
N TYR A 8 15.65 3.74 9.87
CA TYR A 8 16.17 3.25 11.15
C TYR A 8 15.47 3.93 12.35
N TYR A 9 15.34 5.25 12.35
CA TYR A 9 14.66 5.97 13.41
C TYR A 9 13.18 5.63 13.49
N TYR A 10 12.51 5.44 12.36
CA TYR A 10 11.12 4.97 12.34
C TYR A 10 10.98 3.59 12.99
N VAL A 11 11.74 2.59 12.53
CA VAL A 11 11.66 1.21 13.06
C VAL A 11 12.05 1.13 14.53
N SER A 12 12.95 2.00 14.99
CA SER A 12 13.35 2.08 16.40
C SER A 12 12.46 2.99 17.26
N GLY A 13 11.37 3.56 16.71
CA GLY A 13 10.45 4.43 17.43
C GLY A 13 11.04 5.80 17.82
N GLN A 14 12.17 6.18 17.25
CA GLN A 14 12.88 7.43 17.54
C GLN A 14 12.36 8.60 16.70
N TYR A 15 11.06 8.88 16.81
CA TYR A 15 10.37 9.84 15.92
C TYR A 15 10.88 11.28 16.04
N VAL A 16 11.34 11.70 17.22
CA VAL A 16 11.94 13.04 17.40
C VAL A 16 13.24 13.16 16.60
N HIS A 17 14.11 12.15 16.64
CA HIS A 17 15.34 12.11 15.83
C HIS A 17 15.03 12.03 14.34
N MET A 18 13.98 11.28 13.97
CA MET A 18 13.50 11.22 12.60
C MET A 18 13.08 12.60 12.10
N LEU A 19 12.20 13.30 12.83
CA LEU A 19 11.72 14.64 12.47
C LEU A 19 12.85 15.67 12.40
N SER A 20 13.75 15.67 13.39
CA SER A 20 14.92 16.56 13.37
C SER A 20 15.82 16.31 12.16
N LEU A 21 15.98 15.04 11.75
CA LEU A 21 16.76 14.70 10.56
C LEU A 21 16.03 15.11 9.27
N ILE A 22 14.70 15.01 9.24
CA ILE A 22 13.89 15.49 8.11
C ILE A 22 14.09 16.99 7.91
N ASP A 23 14.03 17.78 8.98
CA ASP A 23 14.24 19.24 8.94
C ASP A 23 15.66 19.58 8.45
N GLU A 24 16.68 18.84 8.92
CA GLU A 24 18.06 19.03 8.48
C GLU A 24 18.21 18.74 6.96
N LEU A 25 17.69 17.61 6.51
CA LEU A 25 17.75 17.20 5.11
C LEU A 25 16.98 18.15 4.19
N GLU A 26 15.81 18.60 4.61
CA GLU A 26 15.01 19.59 3.90
C GLU A 26 15.80 20.90 3.71
N ALA A 27 16.39 21.44 4.78
CA ALA A 27 17.20 22.66 4.71
C ALA A 27 18.41 22.52 3.76
N ILE A 28 19.13 21.39 3.84
CA ILE A 28 20.28 21.09 2.98
C ILE A 28 19.85 21.06 1.51
N PHE A 29 18.83 20.27 1.16
CA PHE A 29 18.45 20.08 -0.23
C PHE A 29 17.77 21.31 -0.84
N ILE A 30 17.10 22.14 -0.03
CA ILE A 30 16.62 23.46 -0.48
C ILE A 30 17.82 24.38 -0.80
N HIS A 31 18.81 24.46 0.09
CA HIS A 31 20.01 25.28 -0.13
C HIS A 31 20.79 24.84 -1.37
N GLU A 32 20.95 23.53 -1.56
CA GLU A 32 21.62 22.93 -2.73
C GLU A 32 20.79 22.99 -4.02
N LYS A 33 19.51 23.42 -3.95
CA LYS A 33 18.55 23.38 -5.07
C LYS A 33 18.39 21.96 -5.66
N ASN A 34 18.46 20.95 -4.79
CA ASN A 34 18.40 19.54 -5.17
C ASN A 34 16.99 18.99 -5.01
N ASP A 35 16.10 19.37 -5.94
CA ASP A 35 14.69 18.98 -5.89
C ASP A 35 14.48 17.45 -5.92
N ILE A 36 15.39 16.68 -6.53
CA ILE A 36 15.30 15.21 -6.57
C ILE A 36 15.50 14.62 -5.16
N ARG A 37 16.54 15.06 -4.44
CA ARG A 37 16.79 14.59 -3.08
C ARG A 37 15.78 15.12 -2.07
N LEU A 38 15.27 16.33 -2.31
CA LEU A 38 14.16 16.88 -1.55
C LEU A 38 12.90 16.02 -1.72
N LEU A 39 12.58 15.63 -2.96
CA LEU A 39 11.47 14.74 -3.26
C LEU A 39 11.65 13.35 -2.65
N ASP A 40 12.87 12.77 -2.72
CA ASP A 40 13.20 11.52 -2.03
C ASP A 40 12.88 11.63 -0.53
N THR A 41 13.33 12.72 0.10
CA THR A 41 13.11 12.95 1.54
C THR A 41 11.62 13.01 1.87
N TYR A 42 10.84 13.78 1.13
CA TYR A 42 9.40 13.88 1.37
C TYR A 42 8.66 12.57 1.10
N ASN A 43 9.06 11.81 0.09
CA ASN A 43 8.48 10.49 -0.20
C ASN A 43 8.70 9.51 0.96
N TYR A 44 9.88 9.52 1.58
CA TYR A 44 10.12 8.75 2.80
C TYR A 44 9.23 9.25 3.95
N VAL A 45 9.18 10.56 4.16
CA VAL A 45 8.42 11.16 5.27
C VAL A 45 6.95 10.76 5.24
N VAL A 46 6.31 10.83 4.07
CA VAL A 46 4.89 10.49 3.93
C VAL A 46 4.62 9.04 4.34
N ILE A 47 5.45 8.08 3.89
CA ILE A 47 5.28 6.67 4.27
C ILE A 47 5.53 6.45 5.77
N LEU A 48 6.48 7.18 6.37
CA LEU A 48 6.80 7.00 7.79
C LEU A 48 5.79 7.69 8.73
N LEU A 49 5.11 8.75 8.27
CA LEU A 49 4.17 9.52 9.09
C LEU A 49 2.71 9.06 9.00
N SER A 50 2.38 8.13 8.10
CA SER A 50 1.01 7.64 7.85
C SER A 50 0.24 7.31 9.13
N ASP A 51 0.93 6.71 10.10
CA ASP A 51 0.34 6.24 11.36
C ASP A 51 0.77 7.07 12.59
N ILE A 52 1.50 8.17 12.39
CA ILE A 52 2.08 8.98 13.46
C ILE A 52 1.39 10.34 13.56
N ASP A 53 1.43 11.12 12.48
CA ASP A 53 0.94 12.50 12.47
C ASP A 53 0.38 12.86 11.09
N ARG A 54 -0.94 12.67 10.99
CA ARG A 54 -1.70 12.96 9.78
C ARG A 54 -1.66 14.42 9.36
N LYS A 55 -1.56 15.37 10.31
CA LYS A 55 -1.49 16.81 9.97
C LYS A 55 -0.17 17.11 9.27
N THR A 56 0.92 16.60 9.83
CA THR A 56 2.25 16.77 9.25
C THR A 56 2.36 16.03 7.92
N GLU A 57 1.81 14.83 7.80
CA GLU A 57 1.74 14.10 6.54
C GLU A 57 1.07 14.91 5.41
N TYR A 58 -0.08 15.55 5.67
CA TYR A 58 -0.76 16.41 4.68
C TYR A 58 0.11 17.60 4.21
N VAL A 59 0.96 18.15 5.08
CA VAL A 59 1.91 19.20 4.70
C VAL A 59 2.91 18.66 3.68
N TYR A 60 3.51 17.49 3.93
CA TYR A 60 4.47 16.88 3.00
C TYR A 60 3.82 16.41 1.69
N LEU A 61 2.60 15.88 1.74
CA LEU A 61 1.82 15.58 0.53
C LEU A 61 1.62 16.83 -0.36
N SER A 62 1.40 17.99 0.26
CA SER A 62 1.25 19.26 -0.46
C SER A 62 2.58 19.71 -1.06
N LYS A 63 3.69 19.62 -0.30
CA LYS A 63 5.04 19.91 -0.80
C LYS A 63 5.43 19.03 -1.99
N ILE A 64 5.14 17.72 -1.94
CA ILE A 64 5.38 16.77 -3.03
C ILE A 64 4.59 17.20 -4.28
N LYS A 65 3.30 17.53 -4.12
CA LYS A 65 2.45 17.98 -5.23
C LYS A 65 2.98 19.23 -5.92
N GLU A 66 3.54 20.18 -5.17
CA GLU A 66 4.17 21.37 -5.75
C GLU A 66 5.47 21.04 -6.48
N LEU A 67 6.29 20.12 -5.95
CA LEU A 67 7.50 19.67 -6.64
C LEU A 67 7.16 18.97 -7.96
N ILE A 68 6.30 17.94 -7.97
CA ILE A 68 6.01 17.16 -9.19
C ILE A 68 5.43 18.02 -10.34
N LYS A 69 4.75 19.13 -10.03
CA LYS A 69 4.24 20.09 -11.03
C LYS A 69 5.35 20.76 -11.85
N LYS A 70 6.58 20.85 -11.32
CA LYS A 70 7.72 21.46 -12.00
C LYS A 70 8.22 20.65 -13.22
N LYS A 71 7.77 19.40 -13.40
CA LYS A 71 7.97 18.56 -14.60
C LYS A 71 9.42 18.40 -15.12
N HIS A 72 10.39 18.14 -14.23
CA HIS A 72 11.79 17.91 -14.61
C HIS A 72 12.44 16.65 -14.00
N TYR A 73 11.63 15.69 -13.52
CA TYR A 73 12.16 14.49 -12.84
C TYR A 73 12.17 13.26 -13.77
N PRO A 74 13.09 12.31 -13.56
CA PRO A 74 13.05 11.03 -14.25
C PRO A 74 11.69 10.33 -14.07
N ASN A 75 11.16 9.73 -15.13
CA ASN A 75 9.86 9.03 -15.08
C ASN A 75 9.78 8.03 -13.92
N VAL A 76 10.83 7.23 -13.70
CA VAL A 76 10.91 6.29 -12.58
C VAL A 76 10.65 6.98 -11.24
N LYS A 77 11.27 8.15 -11.00
CA LYS A 77 11.08 8.92 -9.76
C LYS A 77 9.65 9.44 -9.62
N ILE A 78 9.03 9.87 -10.72
CA ILE A 78 7.64 10.34 -10.72
C ILE A 78 6.67 9.16 -10.45
N GLY A 79 6.92 8.01 -11.06
CA GLY A 79 6.15 6.78 -10.80
C GLY A 79 6.25 6.34 -9.34
N GLU A 80 7.46 6.32 -8.76
CA GLU A 80 7.69 5.96 -7.35
C GLU A 80 6.94 6.92 -6.42
N THR A 81 7.00 8.21 -6.74
CA THR A 81 6.27 9.25 -5.99
C THR A 81 4.76 8.98 -6.05
N HIS A 82 4.21 8.71 -7.23
CA HIS A 82 2.79 8.38 -7.37
C HIS A 82 2.40 7.07 -6.68
N SER A 83 3.27 6.06 -6.67
CA SER A 83 3.09 4.85 -5.86
C SER A 83 2.93 5.21 -4.38
N ASN A 84 3.87 5.98 -3.82
CA ASN A 84 3.88 6.34 -2.41
C ASN A 84 2.70 7.24 -2.04
N LEU A 85 2.33 8.19 -2.90
CA LEU A 85 1.11 8.99 -2.73
C LEU A 85 -0.13 8.10 -2.74
N GLY A 86 -0.20 7.10 -3.62
CA GLY A 86 -1.28 6.12 -3.65
C GLY A 86 -1.44 5.41 -2.31
N THR A 87 -0.34 4.91 -1.76
CA THR A 87 -0.32 4.24 -0.45
C THR A 87 -0.68 5.17 0.70
N ALA A 88 -0.17 6.40 0.71
CA ALA A 88 -0.53 7.40 1.72
C ALA A 88 -2.05 7.67 1.73
N TYR A 89 -2.64 7.93 0.55
CA TYR A 89 -4.09 8.14 0.47
C TYR A 89 -4.89 6.87 0.78
N TYR A 90 -4.35 5.69 0.49
CA TYR A 90 -4.96 4.41 0.86
C TYR A 90 -5.05 4.26 2.38
N LEU A 91 -3.95 4.50 3.10
CA LEU A 91 -3.91 4.49 4.58
C LEU A 91 -4.80 5.59 5.19
N MET A 92 -4.99 6.69 4.47
CA MET A 92 -5.96 7.72 4.80
C MET A 92 -7.42 7.35 4.52
N GLU A 93 -7.70 6.17 3.96
CA GLU A 93 -9.02 5.73 3.46
C GLU A 93 -9.62 6.64 2.37
N ASP A 94 -8.81 7.50 1.74
CA ASP A 94 -9.20 8.31 0.57
C ASP A 94 -8.97 7.50 -0.71
N TYR A 95 -9.79 6.46 -0.88
CA TYR A 95 -9.63 5.46 -1.94
C TYR A 95 -9.70 6.06 -3.36
N GLU A 96 -10.38 7.19 -3.55
CA GLU A 96 -10.43 7.90 -4.83
C GLU A 96 -9.08 8.50 -5.20
N LYS A 97 -8.44 9.22 -4.26
CA LYS A 97 -7.10 9.78 -4.49
C LYS A 97 -6.05 8.69 -4.57
N ALA A 98 -6.20 7.62 -3.78
CA ALA A 98 -5.32 6.46 -3.86
C ALA A 98 -5.33 5.86 -5.28
N LEU A 99 -6.52 5.57 -5.83
CA LEU A 99 -6.66 5.06 -7.19
C LEU A 99 -6.12 6.02 -8.25
N TYR A 100 -6.38 7.31 -8.13
CA TYR A 100 -5.83 8.31 -9.04
C TYR A 100 -4.31 8.24 -9.10
N HIS A 101 -3.65 8.15 -7.94
CA HIS A 101 -2.20 8.10 -7.86
C HIS A 101 -1.63 6.76 -8.32
N TYR A 102 -2.25 5.63 -7.99
CA TYR A 102 -1.83 4.33 -8.56
C TYR A 102 -1.99 4.27 -10.08
N GLN A 103 -3.05 4.87 -10.65
CA GLN A 103 -3.21 4.99 -12.10
C GLN A 103 -2.14 5.89 -12.70
N LYS A 104 -1.80 7.00 -12.05
CA LYS A 104 -0.71 7.87 -12.49
C LYS A 104 0.64 7.16 -12.46
N MET A 105 0.93 6.35 -11.44
CA MET A 105 2.15 5.53 -11.38
C MET A 105 2.32 4.67 -12.64
N LEU A 106 1.24 4.03 -13.10
CA LEU A 106 1.24 3.17 -14.29
C LEU A 106 1.56 3.92 -15.60
N GLU A 107 1.46 5.25 -15.63
CA GLU A 107 1.85 6.04 -16.80
C GLU A 107 3.38 6.19 -16.93
N PHE A 108 4.14 5.95 -15.85
CA PHE A 108 5.57 6.26 -15.79
C PHE A 108 6.51 5.06 -15.83
N TYR A 109 6.08 3.89 -15.35
CA TYR A 109 6.82 2.65 -15.52
C TYR A 109 5.93 1.41 -15.44
N ASP A 110 6.39 0.33 -16.09
CA ASP A 110 5.77 -1.00 -16.07
C ASP A 110 6.29 -1.91 -14.94
N GLU A 111 7.12 -1.37 -14.03
CA GLU A 111 7.62 -2.11 -12.88
C GLU A 111 6.49 -2.57 -11.94
N PHE A 112 6.54 -3.86 -11.60
CA PHE A 112 5.43 -4.59 -11.02
C PHE A 112 5.48 -4.60 -9.50
N PHE A 113 4.74 -3.69 -8.88
CA PHE A 113 4.51 -3.71 -7.43
C PHE A 113 3.18 -4.41 -7.16
N ILE A 114 3.24 -5.72 -6.92
CA ILE A 114 2.03 -6.53 -6.66
C ILE A 114 1.17 -5.93 -5.54
N MET A 115 1.81 -5.35 -4.51
CA MET A 115 1.09 -4.73 -3.41
C MET A 115 0.23 -3.55 -3.87
N ASN A 116 0.75 -2.68 -4.74
CA ASN A 116 -0.03 -1.57 -5.29
C ASN A 116 -1.25 -2.07 -6.06
N TYR A 117 -1.15 -3.22 -6.76
CA TYR A 117 -2.31 -3.79 -7.45
C TYR A 117 -3.32 -4.40 -6.49
N ILE A 118 -2.87 -4.94 -5.36
CA ILE A 118 -3.75 -5.39 -4.27
C ILE A 118 -4.48 -4.18 -3.67
N TYR A 119 -3.77 -3.09 -3.35
CA TYR A 119 -4.39 -1.85 -2.87
C TYR A 119 -5.37 -1.25 -3.89
N MET A 120 -5.03 -1.24 -5.18
CA MET A 120 -5.96 -0.80 -6.23
C MET A 120 -7.24 -1.63 -6.25
N ALA A 121 -7.13 -2.95 -6.14
CA ALA A 121 -8.30 -3.84 -6.10
C ALA A 121 -9.15 -3.61 -4.85
N ASP A 122 -8.50 -3.43 -3.69
CA ASP A 122 -9.20 -3.11 -2.45
C ASP A 122 -9.89 -1.75 -2.53
N CYS A 123 -9.22 -0.69 -2.99
CA CYS A 123 -9.85 0.61 -3.25
C CYS A 123 -11.10 0.47 -4.15
N GLN A 124 -11.00 -0.30 -5.23
CA GLN A 124 -12.14 -0.53 -6.12
C GLN A 124 -13.29 -1.22 -5.38
N ASN A 125 -13.00 -2.25 -4.58
CA ASN A 125 -14.00 -2.92 -3.76
C ASN A 125 -14.63 -2.00 -2.70
N ARG A 126 -13.84 -1.18 -2.00
CA ARG A 126 -14.29 -0.19 -1.00
C ARG A 126 -15.19 0.88 -1.61
N LEU A 127 -14.92 1.25 -2.85
CA LEU A 127 -15.73 2.18 -3.65
C LEU A 127 -16.89 1.49 -4.39
N ASN A 128 -17.14 0.20 -4.16
CA ASN A 128 -18.16 -0.59 -4.86
C ASN A 128 -18.02 -0.58 -6.40
N ARG A 129 -16.78 -0.50 -6.89
CA ARG A 129 -16.43 -0.54 -8.31
C ARG A 129 -15.99 -1.94 -8.71
N LYS A 130 -16.15 -2.26 -10.00
CA LYS A 130 -15.58 -3.48 -10.57
C LYS A 130 -14.06 -3.45 -10.47
N ILE A 131 -13.46 -4.55 -10.02
CA ILE A 131 -12.01 -4.70 -9.97
C ILE A 131 -11.44 -4.65 -11.40
N ASN A 132 -10.52 -3.72 -11.61
CA ASN A 132 -9.78 -3.55 -12.85
C ASN A 132 -8.33 -3.19 -12.51
N ILE A 133 -7.49 -4.21 -12.45
CA ILE A 133 -6.05 -4.10 -12.13
C ILE A 133 -5.21 -4.74 -13.25
N PRO A 134 -3.95 -4.29 -13.45
CA PRO A 134 -3.08 -4.84 -14.48
C PRO A 134 -2.90 -6.36 -14.36
N ARG A 135 -2.87 -7.05 -15.51
CA ARG A 135 -2.67 -8.49 -15.60
C ARG A 135 -1.18 -8.80 -15.75
N LEU A 136 -0.63 -9.48 -14.75
CA LEU A 136 0.76 -9.88 -14.71
C LEU A 136 0.99 -11.17 -15.50
N SER A 137 2.10 -11.25 -16.23
CA SER A 137 2.57 -12.51 -16.81
C SER A 137 3.02 -13.49 -15.71
N ASP A 138 2.99 -14.78 -15.99
CA ASP A 138 3.46 -15.82 -15.07
C ASP A 138 4.93 -15.61 -14.67
N THR A 139 5.75 -15.11 -15.60
CA THR A 139 7.17 -14.81 -15.33
C THR A 139 7.33 -13.69 -14.31
N ASN A 140 6.52 -12.64 -14.41
CA ASN A 140 6.56 -11.52 -13.47
C ASN A 140 5.99 -11.91 -12.10
N LEU A 141 4.92 -12.70 -12.08
CA LEU A 141 4.38 -13.24 -10.83
C LEU A 141 5.44 -14.05 -10.08
N ARG A 142 6.16 -14.95 -10.75
CA ARG A 142 7.15 -15.83 -10.11
C ARG A 142 8.28 -15.10 -9.39
N LYS A 143 8.61 -13.86 -9.77
CA LYS A 143 9.61 -13.02 -9.10
C LYS A 143 9.16 -12.54 -7.72
N SER A 144 7.85 -12.56 -7.46
CA SER A 144 7.28 -12.06 -6.20
C SER A 144 7.15 -13.16 -5.13
N PRO A 145 7.22 -12.79 -3.84
CA PRO A 145 6.92 -13.66 -2.71
C PRO A 145 5.57 -14.40 -2.85
N ILE A 146 5.52 -15.65 -2.34
CA ILE A 146 4.33 -16.51 -2.51
C ILE A 146 3.06 -15.91 -1.92
N ASN A 147 3.15 -15.23 -0.78
CA ASN A 147 2.03 -14.54 -0.14
C ASN A 147 1.41 -13.51 -1.09
N LEU A 148 2.21 -12.62 -1.68
CA LEU A 148 1.73 -11.60 -2.61
C LEU A 148 1.13 -12.22 -3.87
N ARG A 149 1.73 -13.29 -4.41
CA ARG A 149 1.18 -14.00 -5.57
C ARG A 149 -0.21 -14.56 -5.30
N VAL A 150 -0.40 -15.16 -4.12
CA VAL A 150 -1.67 -15.78 -3.74
C VAL A 150 -2.77 -14.74 -3.54
N MET A 151 -2.42 -13.61 -2.90
CA MET A 151 -3.32 -12.46 -2.71
C MET A 151 -3.71 -11.82 -4.04
N TYR A 152 -2.75 -11.54 -4.92
CA TYR A 152 -3.01 -11.01 -6.25
C TYR A 152 -3.89 -11.95 -7.09
N LYS A 153 -3.63 -13.27 -7.01
CA LYS A 153 -4.42 -14.27 -7.71
C LYS A 153 -5.90 -14.25 -7.27
N TYR A 154 -6.19 -13.93 -6.01
CA TYR A 154 -7.56 -13.77 -5.54
C TYR A 154 -8.29 -12.62 -6.26
N PHE A 155 -7.69 -11.43 -6.32
CA PHE A 155 -8.30 -10.26 -6.96
C PHE A 155 -8.39 -10.36 -8.49
N THR A 156 -7.70 -11.32 -9.09
CA THR A 156 -7.73 -11.58 -10.53
C THR A 156 -8.63 -12.74 -10.93
N LEU A 157 -9.30 -13.40 -9.98
CA LEU A 157 -10.29 -14.44 -10.26
C LEU A 157 -11.42 -13.89 -11.16
N PRO A 158 -11.92 -14.67 -12.14
CA PRO A 158 -13.05 -14.25 -12.96
C PRO A 158 -14.30 -13.90 -12.14
N ASP A 159 -15.10 -12.97 -12.64
CA ASP A 159 -16.38 -12.58 -12.01
C ASP A 159 -17.38 -13.76 -11.92
N THR A 160 -17.21 -14.77 -12.78
CA THR A 160 -18.03 -16.00 -12.79
C THR A 160 -17.75 -16.92 -11.61
N VAL A 161 -16.66 -16.72 -10.87
CA VAL A 161 -16.31 -17.56 -9.72
C VAL A 161 -17.30 -17.28 -8.56
N PRO A 162 -18.03 -18.29 -8.07
CA PRO A 162 -19.02 -18.10 -7.02
C PRO A 162 -18.43 -17.57 -5.70
N ALA A 163 -19.24 -16.83 -4.94
CA ALA A 163 -18.83 -16.24 -3.67
C ALA A 163 -18.25 -17.27 -2.68
N PHE A 164 -18.85 -18.45 -2.56
CA PHE A 164 -18.35 -19.51 -1.67
C PHE A 164 -16.97 -20.05 -2.11
N VAL A 165 -16.66 -20.03 -3.41
CA VAL A 165 -15.34 -20.46 -3.92
C VAL A 165 -14.30 -19.39 -3.59
N LYS A 166 -14.61 -18.11 -3.78
CA LYS A 166 -13.77 -16.98 -3.38
C LYS A 166 -13.49 -17.01 -1.88
N GLN A 167 -14.53 -17.25 -1.07
CA GLN A 167 -14.39 -17.38 0.38
C GLN A 167 -13.46 -18.53 0.74
N ASN A 168 -13.70 -19.73 0.20
CA ASN A 168 -12.83 -20.89 0.42
C ASN A 168 -11.38 -20.63 -0.01
N TYR A 169 -11.16 -19.87 -1.07
CA TYR A 169 -9.82 -19.47 -1.50
C TYR A 169 -9.13 -18.63 -0.43
N ILE A 170 -9.81 -17.61 0.14
CA ILE A 170 -9.23 -16.80 1.23
C ILE A 170 -8.85 -17.70 2.40
N PHE A 171 -9.78 -18.50 2.92
CA PHE A 171 -9.54 -19.32 4.11
C PHE A 171 -8.45 -20.38 3.93
N LYS A 172 -8.29 -20.95 2.72
CA LYS A 172 -7.34 -22.04 2.47
C LYS A 172 -5.99 -21.58 1.93
N LYS A 173 -5.95 -20.46 1.21
CA LYS A 173 -4.75 -20.02 0.48
C LYS A 173 -4.20 -18.70 1.00
N VAL A 174 -5.05 -17.72 1.29
CA VAL A 174 -4.59 -16.38 1.70
C VAL A 174 -4.33 -16.32 3.21
N LEU A 175 -5.29 -16.80 4.01
CA LEU A 175 -5.29 -16.72 5.46
C LEU A 175 -3.97 -17.18 6.13
N PRO A 176 -3.28 -18.25 5.68
CA PRO A 176 -2.00 -18.65 6.26
C PRO A 176 -0.86 -17.62 6.12
N PHE A 177 -1.05 -16.57 5.32
CA PHE A 177 -0.07 -15.51 5.09
C PHE A 177 -0.48 -14.15 5.66
N LEU A 178 -1.60 -14.09 6.41
CA LEU A 178 -2.11 -12.86 7.00
C LEU A 178 -1.53 -12.65 8.40
N TYR A 179 -0.61 -11.69 8.49
CA TYR A 179 0.12 -11.34 9.71
C TYR A 179 0.15 -9.83 9.95
N ASP A 180 0.37 -9.07 8.87
CA ASP A 180 0.38 -7.61 8.86
C ASP A 180 -1.05 -7.05 8.89
N ASP A 181 -1.25 -5.96 9.64
CA ASP A 181 -2.57 -5.40 9.89
C ASP A 181 -3.24 -4.84 8.63
N GLU A 182 -2.47 -4.30 7.68
CA GLU A 182 -3.00 -3.77 6.43
C GLU A 182 -3.61 -4.89 5.58
N VAL A 183 -2.87 -5.98 5.36
CA VAL A 183 -3.38 -7.12 4.57
C VAL A 183 -4.49 -7.86 5.31
N ILE A 184 -4.48 -7.87 6.64
CA ILE A 184 -5.59 -8.41 7.43
C ILE A 184 -6.86 -7.61 7.18
N ASP A 185 -6.80 -6.28 7.18
CA ASP A 185 -7.95 -5.42 6.95
C ASP A 185 -8.56 -5.63 5.56
N ILE A 186 -7.71 -5.66 4.51
CA ILE A 186 -8.12 -5.95 3.13
C ILE A 186 -8.93 -7.26 3.06
N PHE A 187 -8.38 -8.34 3.59
CA PHE A 187 -9.03 -9.65 3.48
C PHE A 187 -10.18 -9.83 4.47
N ARG A 188 -10.20 -9.12 5.59
CA ARG A 188 -11.35 -9.04 6.51
C ARG A 188 -12.54 -8.39 5.80
N TYR A 189 -12.32 -7.29 5.08
CA TYR A 189 -13.37 -6.64 4.29
C TYR A 189 -13.92 -7.59 3.21
N GLU A 190 -13.04 -8.26 2.47
CA GLU A 190 -13.46 -9.24 1.44
C GLU A 190 -14.24 -10.41 2.02
N VAL A 191 -13.78 -10.99 3.13
CA VAL A 191 -14.50 -12.08 3.81
C VAL A 191 -15.86 -11.62 4.28
N SER A 192 -15.97 -10.41 4.84
CA SER A 192 -17.24 -9.88 5.36
C SER A 192 -18.28 -9.76 4.24
N ARG A 193 -17.89 -9.17 3.10
CA ARG A 193 -18.76 -9.07 1.91
C ARG A 193 -19.21 -10.43 1.39
N LEU A 194 -18.28 -11.39 1.29
CA LEU A 194 -18.60 -12.73 0.80
C LEU A 194 -19.52 -13.50 1.76
N ILE A 195 -19.34 -13.31 3.07
CA ILE A 195 -20.17 -13.94 4.10
C ILE A 195 -21.60 -13.42 4.07
N GLU A 196 -21.81 -12.13 3.81
CA GLU A 196 -23.15 -11.57 3.62
C GLU A 196 -23.85 -12.24 2.44
N LEU A 197 -23.14 -12.45 1.32
CA LEU A 197 -23.68 -13.12 0.13
C LEU A 197 -23.95 -14.62 0.36
N THR A 198 -23.17 -15.30 1.21
CA THR A 198 -23.33 -16.74 1.49
C THR A 198 -24.18 -17.03 2.72
N SER A 199 -24.57 -16.01 3.49
CA SER A 199 -25.26 -16.12 4.79
C SER A 199 -24.50 -16.96 5.84
N GLN A 200 -23.15 -16.98 5.77
CA GLN A 200 -22.30 -17.80 6.65
C GLN A 200 -21.67 -17.02 7.80
N TYR A 201 -22.46 -16.25 8.57
CA TYR A 201 -21.95 -15.28 9.56
C TYR A 201 -20.95 -15.84 10.59
N LYS A 202 -21.06 -17.13 10.95
CA LYS A 202 -20.10 -17.80 11.85
C LYS A 202 -18.66 -17.81 11.32
N GLN A 203 -18.48 -17.71 9.99
CA GLN A 203 -17.16 -17.78 9.36
C GLN A 203 -16.30 -16.54 9.67
N LEU A 204 -16.89 -15.38 9.96
CA LEU A 204 -16.13 -14.18 10.33
C LEU A 204 -15.43 -14.40 11.68
N HIS A 205 -16.13 -15.00 12.63
CA HIS A 205 -15.53 -15.39 13.90
C HIS A 205 -14.39 -16.42 13.73
N VAL A 206 -14.56 -17.39 12.83
CA VAL A 206 -13.51 -18.38 12.51
C VAL A 206 -12.29 -17.70 11.89
N PHE A 207 -12.50 -16.72 11.00
CA PHE A 207 -11.43 -15.92 10.41
C PHE A 207 -10.64 -15.21 11.50
N ASP A 208 -11.32 -14.51 12.41
CA ASP A 208 -10.70 -13.75 13.51
C ASP A 208 -9.92 -14.63 14.49
N MET A 209 -10.47 -15.81 14.81
CA MET A 209 -9.75 -16.79 15.63
C MET A 209 -8.42 -17.19 14.98
N LYS A 210 -8.43 -17.52 13.69
CA LYS A 210 -7.22 -17.91 12.96
C LYS A 210 -6.21 -16.78 12.79
N ILE A 211 -6.67 -15.53 12.64
CA ILE A 211 -5.76 -14.38 12.63
C ILE A 211 -5.04 -14.25 13.99
N ARG A 212 -5.74 -14.44 15.11
CA ARG A 212 -5.11 -14.44 16.44
C ARG A 212 -4.07 -15.56 16.58
N GLU A 213 -4.40 -16.77 16.12
CA GLU A 213 -3.47 -17.91 16.11
C GLU A 213 -2.22 -17.62 15.27
N ASN A 214 -2.39 -17.06 14.06
CA ASN A 214 -1.28 -16.66 13.20
C ASN A 214 -0.34 -15.66 13.87
N LYS A 215 -0.88 -14.60 14.50
CA LYS A 215 -0.06 -13.59 15.19
C LYS A 215 0.71 -14.18 16.37
N ALA A 216 0.08 -15.07 17.15
CA ALA A 216 0.71 -15.72 18.30
C ALA A 216 1.87 -16.67 17.91
N ASN A 217 1.88 -17.19 16.69
CA ASN A 217 2.95 -18.07 16.20
C ASN A 217 4.19 -17.32 15.70
N ILE A 218 4.14 -15.99 15.61
CA ILE A 218 5.25 -15.13 15.15
C ILE A 218 5.85 -14.31 16.29
N SER A 219 5.11 -14.07 17.37
CA SER A 219 5.57 -13.42 18.62
C SER A 219 6.44 -14.35 19.45
#